data_AF-A0A4Q6FEJ7-F1
#
_entry.id   AF-A0A4Q6FEJ7-F1
#
_cell.length_a   1.000
_cell.length_b   1.000
_cell.length_c   1.000
_cell.angle_alpha   90.00
_cell.angle_beta   90.00
_cell.angle_gamma   90.00
#
_symmetry.space_group_name_H-M   'P 1'
#
loop_
_entity.id
_entity.type
_entity.pdbx_description
1 polymer ?
#
loop_
_entity_poly.entity_id
_entity_poly.type
_entity_poly.pdbx_seq_one_letter_code
_entity_poly.pdbx_strand_id
1 'polypeptide(L)'
;MLLLSPGLTTLSLAIAAVSIIFTLYLWTVRYTKKEKVGGALRLIEKPIDVLSMDNGTLRELLIKTDQIVKKNELIAIIDTEPVQIGGRKLSDLQEEEAGNSRRKIEAQILRLSEKRDIALSKARSDTSKIENDMKAGERIIAEYKINGEKIKTRIKNVKELYRKRIITRTEYDSLISEYRANKERLIRERRANDALRADLPAIE
;
A
#
# COMPACT_ATOMS: atom_id res chain seq x y z
N MET A 1 62.65 114.61 16.96
CA MET A 1 61.91 114.06 18.12
C MET A 1 60.46 114.49 17.95
N LEU A 2 59.65 113.66 17.29
CA LEU A 2 58.23 113.92 17.08
C LEU A 2 57.46 113.16 18.15
N LEU A 3 56.92 113.89 19.13
CA LEU A 3 56.01 113.40 20.15
C LEU A 3 54.70 112.98 19.46
N LEU A 4 54.60 111.71 19.07
CA LEU A 4 53.33 111.11 18.67
C LEU A 4 52.49 110.88 19.92
N SER A 5 51.22 111.28 19.84
CA SER A 5 50.21 111.02 20.85
C SER A 5 50.11 109.51 21.17
N PRO A 6 49.90 109.12 22.44
CA PRO A 6 49.93 107.72 22.88
C PRO A 6 48.86 106.82 22.23
N GLY A 7 47.86 107.39 21.54
CA GLY A 7 46.84 106.65 20.80
C GLY A 7 47.28 106.13 19.42
N LEU A 8 48.24 106.80 18.75
CA LEU A 8 48.67 106.39 17.40
C LEU A 8 49.74 105.29 17.43
N THR A 9 50.62 105.30 18.43
CA THR A 9 51.66 104.29 18.60
C THR A 9 51.07 102.93 18.99
N THR A 10 50.08 102.91 19.88
CA THR A 10 49.36 101.70 20.29
C THR A 10 48.55 101.07 19.16
N LEU A 11 47.91 101.89 18.31
CA LEU A 11 47.20 101.42 17.12
C LEU A 11 48.16 100.77 16.10
N SER A 12 49.31 101.39 15.86
CA SER A 12 50.31 100.85 14.92
C SER A 12 50.91 99.52 15.39
N LEU A 13 51.14 99.37 16.69
CA LEU A 13 51.65 98.14 17.30
C LEU A 13 50.61 97.01 17.22
N ALA A 14 49.34 97.32 17.43
CA ALA A 14 48.25 96.35 17.31
C ALA A 14 48.10 95.83 15.87
N ILE A 15 48.17 96.72 14.88
CA ILE A 15 48.13 96.34 13.45
C ILE A 15 49.33 95.45 13.08
N ALA A 16 50.53 95.80 13.54
CA ALA A 16 51.73 95.00 13.30
C ALA A 16 51.62 93.60 13.94
N ALA A 17 51.12 93.51 15.18
CA ALA A 17 50.93 92.23 15.87
C ALA A 17 49.90 91.34 15.16
N VAL A 18 48.76 91.91 14.74
CA VAL A 18 47.74 91.17 13.98
C VAL A 18 48.29 90.70 12.63
N SER A 19 49.08 91.54 11.95
CA SER A 19 49.71 91.17 10.68
C SER A 19 50.65 89.98 10.85
N ILE A 20 51.50 89.96 11.89
CA ILE A 20 52.44 88.86 12.15
C ILE A 20 51.70 87.55 12.44
N ILE A 21 50.66 87.60 13.27
CA ILE A 21 49.83 86.42 13.59
C ILE A 21 49.16 85.88 12.32
N PHE A 22 48.67 86.77 11.45
CA PHE A 22 48.03 86.38 10.20
C PHE A 22 49.01 85.69 9.23
N THR A 23 50.26 86.17 9.13
CA THR A 23 51.29 85.52 8.30
C THR A 23 51.64 84.14 8.81
N LEU A 24 51.78 83.97 10.13
CA LEU A 24 52.04 82.68 10.79
C LEU A 24 50.89 81.68 10.57
N TYR A 25 49.65 82.17 10.62
CA TYR A 25 48.46 81.36 10.35
C TYR A 25 48.42 80.85 8.90
N LEU A 26 48.69 81.72 7.92
CA LEU A 26 48.75 81.32 6.50
C LEU A 26 49.85 80.29 6.22
N TRP A 27 50.98 80.38 6.93
CA TRP A 27 52.10 79.45 6.77
C TRP A 27 51.78 78.05 7.31
N THR A 28 51.07 77.98 8.44
CA THR A 28 50.69 76.70 9.08
C THR A 28 49.59 75.96 8.34
N VAL A 29 48.59 76.66 7.79
CA VAL A 29 47.51 76.04 7.00
C VAL A 29 48.05 75.38 5.72
N ARG A 30 49.12 75.91 5.12
CA ARG A 30 49.74 75.31 3.92
C ARG A 30 50.46 73.98 4.20
N TYR A 31 50.85 73.69 5.43
CA TYR A 31 51.63 72.49 5.76
C TYR A 31 50.78 71.24 6.02
N THR A 32 49.46 71.34 6.08
CA THR A 32 48.58 70.17 6.20
C THR A 32 48.29 69.54 4.83
N LYS A 33 49.32 68.94 4.22
CA LYS A 33 49.15 68.10 3.03
C LYS A 33 48.27 66.89 3.40
N LYS A 34 47.04 66.86 2.90
CA LYS A 34 46.18 65.67 2.93
C LYS A 34 46.69 64.69 1.87
N GLU A 35 47.44 63.67 2.28
CA GLU A 35 47.77 62.55 1.38
C GLU A 35 46.52 61.68 1.21
N LYS A 36 45.94 61.70 0.01
CA LYS A 36 44.95 60.70 -0.40
C LYS A 36 45.69 59.48 -0.92
N VAL A 37 45.69 58.40 -0.14
CA VAL A 37 46.17 57.10 -0.60
C VAL A 37 45.08 56.47 -1.46
N GLY A 38 45.20 56.62 -2.78
CA GLY A 38 44.36 55.91 -3.74
C GLY A 38 44.93 54.51 -3.98
N GLY A 39 44.40 53.50 -3.29
CA GLY A 39 44.69 52.10 -3.58
C GLY A 39 43.51 51.45 -4.31
N ALA A 40 43.77 50.81 -5.44
CA ALA A 40 42.81 49.92 -6.09
C ALA A 40 43.15 48.48 -5.73
N LEU A 41 42.21 47.74 -5.15
CA LEU A 41 42.35 46.32 -4.91
C LEU A 41 42.35 45.60 -6.27
N ARG A 42 43.47 44.99 -6.62
CA ARG A 42 43.57 44.09 -7.77
C ARG A 42 43.51 42.66 -7.25
N LEU A 43 42.56 41.88 -7.76
CA LEU A 43 42.49 40.45 -7.51
C LEU A 43 43.73 39.79 -8.14
N ILE A 44 44.45 38.99 -7.36
CA ILE A 44 45.66 38.27 -7.81
C ILE A 44 45.27 37.13 -8.76
N GLU A 45 44.08 36.56 -8.58
CA GLU A 45 43.56 35.44 -9.36
C GLU A 45 42.22 35.78 -10.01
N LYS A 46 41.93 35.15 -11.15
CA LYS A 46 40.66 35.33 -11.86
C LYS A 46 39.51 34.76 -11.02
N PRO A 47 38.32 35.41 -11.01
CA PRO A 47 37.16 34.83 -10.36
C PRO A 47 36.81 33.47 -10.99
N ILE A 48 36.45 32.51 -10.14
CA ILE A 48 35.98 31.18 -10.56
C ILE A 48 34.47 31.14 -10.34
N ASP A 49 33.73 30.86 -11.40
CA ASP A 49 32.28 30.67 -11.32
C ASP A 49 31.97 29.27 -10.76
N VAL A 50 31.23 29.21 -9.66
CA VAL A 50 30.76 27.96 -9.06
C VAL A 50 29.37 27.66 -9.59
N LEU A 51 29.26 26.61 -10.41
CA LEU A 51 28.01 26.15 -10.99
C LEU A 51 27.55 24.86 -10.28
N SER A 52 26.23 24.71 -10.11
CA SER A 52 25.66 23.43 -9.69
C SER A 52 25.81 22.40 -10.82
N MET A 53 26.08 21.15 -10.45
CA MET A 53 26.05 20.02 -11.38
C MET A 53 24.61 19.60 -11.73
N ASP A 54 23.70 19.73 -10.77
CA ASP A 54 22.30 19.32 -10.90
C ASP A 54 21.37 20.53 -10.98
N ASN A 55 20.31 20.40 -11.78
CA ASN A 55 19.22 21.37 -11.83
C ASN A 55 18.30 21.17 -10.62
N GLY A 56 18.13 22.19 -9.80
CA GLY A 56 17.30 22.13 -8.61
C GLY A 56 16.92 23.52 -8.09
N THR A 57 16.13 23.55 -7.02
CA THR A 57 15.73 24.81 -6.38
C THR A 57 16.69 25.11 -5.22
N LEU A 58 17.19 26.35 -5.13
CA LEU A 58 18.02 26.78 -4.00
C LEU A 58 17.17 26.77 -2.72
N ARG A 59 17.46 25.85 -1.80
CA ARG A 59 16.73 25.76 -0.52
C ARG A 59 17.29 26.75 0.50
N GLU A 60 18.61 26.80 0.60
CA GLU A 60 19.28 27.63 1.59
C GLU A 60 20.66 28.07 1.09
N LEU A 61 20.96 29.36 1.26
CA LEU A 61 22.28 29.94 1.02
C LEU A 61 22.97 30.14 2.38
N LEU A 62 24.09 29.44 2.59
CA LEU A 62 24.77 29.44 3.89
C LEU A 62 25.86 30.50 4.02
N ILE A 63 26.19 31.17 2.92
CA ILE A 63 27.23 32.19 2.86
C ILE A 63 26.66 33.56 2.54
N LYS A 64 27.36 34.61 2.97
CA LYS A 64 27.05 36.00 2.63
C LYS A 64 28.09 36.57 1.68
N THR A 65 27.73 37.66 0.99
CA THR A 65 28.65 38.41 0.14
C THR A 65 29.88 38.85 0.94
N ASP A 66 31.07 38.72 0.33
CA ASP A 66 32.38 39.05 0.91
C ASP A 66 32.84 38.18 2.11
N GLN A 67 32.17 37.06 2.35
CA GLN A 67 32.62 36.08 3.34
C GLN A 67 33.77 35.22 2.79
N ILE A 68 34.83 35.06 3.59
CA ILE A 68 35.96 34.19 3.27
C ILE A 68 35.55 32.74 3.52
N VAL A 69 35.62 31.90 2.48
CA VAL A 69 35.27 30.47 2.54
C VAL A 69 36.50 29.60 2.28
N LYS A 70 36.56 28.43 2.91
CA LYS A 70 37.60 27.43 2.66
C LYS A 70 37.23 26.53 1.49
N LYS A 71 38.24 25.90 0.88
CA LYS A 71 38.03 24.87 -0.14
C LYS A 71 37.17 23.74 0.45
N ASN A 72 36.11 23.36 -0.26
CA ASN A 72 35.10 22.36 0.12
C ASN A 72 34.16 22.76 1.28
N GLU A 73 34.08 24.05 1.61
CA GLU A 73 33.05 24.53 2.53
C GLU A 73 31.67 24.56 1.85
N LEU A 74 30.60 24.28 2.62
CA LEU A 74 29.24 24.23 2.06
C LEU A 74 28.74 25.66 1.80
N ILE A 75 28.47 25.96 0.54
CA ILE A 75 28.06 27.30 0.08
C ILE A 75 26.54 27.41 0.02
N ALA A 76 25.89 26.36 -0.47
CA ALA A 76 24.45 26.31 -0.72
C ALA A 76 23.92 24.88 -0.60
N ILE A 77 22.65 24.75 -0.20
CA ILE A 77 21.90 23.49 -0.25
C ILE A 77 20.89 23.62 -1.38
N ILE A 78 20.98 22.70 -2.35
CA ILE A 78 20.07 22.61 -3.49
C ILE A 78 19.15 21.43 -3.25
N ASP A 79 17.85 21.67 -3.35
CA ASP A 79 16.85 20.61 -3.36
C ASP A 79 16.69 20.12 -4.79
N THR A 80 17.03 18.85 -5.00
CA THR A 80 16.95 18.16 -6.29
C THR A 80 15.74 17.24 -6.37
N GLU A 81 14.89 17.19 -5.33
CA GLU A 81 13.67 16.40 -5.40
C GLU A 81 12.74 16.96 -6.50
N PRO A 82 12.27 16.12 -7.44
CA PRO A 82 11.31 16.55 -8.43
C PRO A 82 9.98 16.85 -7.74
N VAL A 83 9.74 18.11 -7.40
CA VAL A 83 8.43 18.59 -6.95
C VAL A 83 7.49 18.50 -8.14
N GLN A 84 6.63 17.48 -8.16
CA GLN A 84 5.60 17.35 -9.19
C GLN A 84 4.51 18.41 -8.99
N ILE A 85 3.91 18.81 -10.13
CA ILE A 85 2.86 19.83 -10.23
C ILE A 85 1.74 19.50 -9.23
N GLY A 86 1.54 20.38 -8.23
CA GLY A 86 0.52 20.21 -7.18
C GLY A 86 1.03 20.26 -5.74
N GLY A 87 2.34 20.42 -5.52
CA GLY A 87 2.92 20.66 -4.18
C GLY A 87 2.94 19.43 -3.27
N ARG A 88 2.73 18.23 -3.81
CA ARG A 88 2.84 16.95 -3.09
C ARG A 88 4.18 16.27 -3.41
N LYS A 89 4.79 15.64 -2.41
CA LYS A 89 6.01 14.85 -2.61
C LYS A 89 5.65 13.55 -3.32
N LEU A 90 6.58 13.04 -4.14
CA LEU A 90 6.42 11.73 -4.80
C LEU A 90 6.16 10.60 -3.79
N SER A 91 6.73 10.71 -2.58
CA SER A 91 6.50 9.80 -1.45
C SER A 91 5.02 9.70 -1.06
N ASP A 92 4.31 10.83 -1.03
CA ASP A 92 2.94 10.89 -0.54
C ASP A 92 1.99 10.21 -1.53
N LEU A 93 2.25 10.36 -2.83
CA LEU A 93 1.51 9.68 -3.89
C LEU A 93 1.77 8.16 -3.88
N GLN A 94 3.01 7.74 -3.66
CA GLN A 94 3.35 6.32 -3.53
C GLN A 94 2.70 5.68 -2.30
N GLU A 95 2.65 6.40 -1.17
CA GLU A 95 1.97 5.92 0.03
C GLU A 95 0.46 5.80 -0.18
N GLU A 96 -0.16 6.78 -0.84
CA GLU A 96 -1.58 6.73 -1.19
C GLU A 96 -1.89 5.57 -2.14
N GLU A 97 -1.07 5.35 -3.17
CA GLU A 97 -1.21 4.25 -4.12
C GLU A 97 -1.01 2.88 -3.46
N ALA A 98 -0.01 2.75 -2.57
CA ALA A 98 0.23 1.54 -1.79
C ALA A 98 -0.94 1.26 -0.84
N GLY A 99 -1.47 2.28 -0.17
CA GLY A 99 -2.65 2.18 0.69
C GLY A 99 -3.89 1.72 -0.07
N ASN A 100 -4.13 2.29 -1.26
CA ASN A 100 -5.23 1.89 -2.13
C ASN A 100 -5.07 0.45 -2.64
N SER A 101 -3.85 0.04 -2.99
CA SER A 101 -3.54 -1.32 -3.42
C SER A 101 -3.76 -2.33 -2.29
N ARG A 102 -3.33 -2.00 -1.07
CA ARG A 102 -3.57 -2.82 0.13
C ARG A 102 -5.06 -3.02 0.39
N ARG A 103 -5.87 -1.96 0.33
CA ARG A 103 -7.34 -2.04 0.50
C ARG A 103 -7.98 -2.91 -0.58
N LYS A 104 -7.54 -2.80 -1.84
CA LYS A 104 -8.02 -3.65 -2.94
C LYS A 104 -7.69 -5.12 -2.71
N ILE A 105 -6.46 -5.43 -2.29
CA ILE A 105 -6.04 -6.80 -1.97
C ILE A 105 -6.85 -7.35 -0.81
N GLU A 106 -7.04 -6.58 0.26
CA GLU A 106 -7.83 -7.00 1.43
C GLU A 106 -9.29 -7.31 1.04
N ALA A 107 -9.91 -6.45 0.23
CA ALA A 107 -11.24 -6.70 -0.32
C ALA A 107 -11.28 -7.95 -1.23
N GLN A 108 -10.23 -8.24 -1.99
CA GLN A 108 -10.12 -9.47 -2.78
C GLN A 108 -9.99 -10.71 -1.88
N ILE A 109 -9.16 -10.65 -0.83
CA ILE A 109 -9.00 -11.73 0.15
C ILE A 109 -10.35 -12.04 0.80
N LEU A 110 -11.09 -11.03 1.25
CA LEU A 110 -12.42 -11.20 1.84
C LEU A 110 -13.42 -11.86 0.88
N ARG A 111 -13.45 -11.40 -0.38
CA ARG A 111 -14.32 -12.02 -1.41
C ARG A 111 -13.92 -13.47 -1.70
N LEU A 112 -12.64 -13.79 -1.67
CA LEU A 112 -12.15 -15.16 -1.88
C LEU A 112 -12.49 -16.06 -0.68
N SER A 113 -12.36 -15.55 0.55
CA SER A 113 -12.77 -16.31 1.74
C SER A 113 -14.28 -16.56 1.76
N GLU A 114 -15.10 -15.56 1.46
CA GLU A 114 -16.56 -15.74 1.35
C GLU A 114 -16.93 -16.77 0.28
N LYS A 115 -16.33 -16.67 -0.91
CA LYS A 115 -16.56 -17.67 -1.98
C LYS A 115 -16.16 -19.07 -1.55
N ARG A 116 -15.02 -19.23 -0.87
CA ARG A 116 -14.57 -20.51 -0.34
C ARG A 116 -15.57 -21.06 0.68
N ASP A 117 -16.03 -20.23 1.61
CA ASP A 117 -16.93 -20.66 2.67
C ASP A 117 -18.32 -21.03 2.13
N ILE A 118 -18.82 -20.29 1.12
CA ILE A 118 -20.03 -20.67 0.38
C ILE A 118 -19.83 -22.01 -0.34
N ALA A 119 -18.71 -22.20 -1.03
CA ALA A 119 -18.42 -23.45 -1.72
C ALA A 119 -18.32 -24.64 -0.76
N LEU A 120 -17.67 -24.45 0.40
CA LEU A 120 -17.57 -25.46 1.46
C LEU A 120 -18.94 -25.78 2.07
N SER A 121 -19.75 -24.76 2.35
CA SER A 121 -21.12 -24.94 2.86
C SER A 121 -21.98 -25.73 1.88
N LYS A 122 -21.89 -25.39 0.57
CA LYS A 122 -22.60 -26.12 -0.48
C LYS A 122 -22.13 -27.57 -0.58
N ALA A 123 -20.83 -27.83 -0.61
CA ALA A 123 -20.28 -29.17 -0.65
C ALA A 123 -20.75 -30.02 0.56
N ARG A 124 -20.73 -29.45 1.77
CA ARG A 124 -21.26 -30.12 2.97
C ARG A 124 -22.74 -30.44 2.87
N SER A 125 -23.54 -29.51 2.34
CA SER A 125 -24.97 -29.72 2.12
C SER A 125 -25.22 -30.84 1.11
N ASP A 126 -24.46 -30.88 0.02
CA ASP A 126 -24.58 -31.90 -1.02
C ASP A 126 -24.17 -33.28 -0.47
N THR A 127 -23.07 -33.37 0.28
CA THR A 127 -22.67 -34.61 0.97
C THR A 127 -23.73 -35.08 1.96
N SER A 128 -24.26 -34.19 2.79
CA SER A 128 -25.31 -34.54 3.75
C SER A 128 -26.59 -35.05 3.08
N LYS A 129 -26.95 -34.47 1.93
CA LYS A 129 -28.08 -34.94 1.13
C LYS A 129 -27.84 -36.36 0.60
N ILE A 130 -26.67 -36.61 0.01
CA ILE A 130 -26.29 -37.96 -0.47
C ILE A 130 -26.32 -38.98 0.67
N GLU A 131 -25.77 -38.65 1.84
CA GLU A 131 -25.81 -39.54 3.02
C GLU A 131 -27.25 -39.86 3.47
N ASN A 132 -28.13 -38.86 3.46
CA ASN A 132 -29.53 -39.06 3.82
C ASN A 132 -30.27 -39.93 2.79
N ASP A 133 -30.02 -39.70 1.51
CA ASP A 133 -30.58 -40.51 0.42
C ASP A 133 -30.09 -41.96 0.49
N MET A 134 -28.80 -42.18 0.81
CA MET A 134 -28.25 -43.52 1.05
C MET A 134 -28.93 -44.21 2.23
N LYS A 135 -29.08 -43.52 3.38
CA LYS A 135 -29.77 -44.07 4.57
C LYS A 135 -31.23 -44.42 4.25
N ALA A 136 -31.92 -43.60 3.46
CA ALA A 136 -33.27 -43.90 2.99
C ALA A 136 -33.27 -45.16 2.09
N GLY A 137 -32.35 -45.25 1.14
CA GLY A 137 -32.16 -46.41 0.27
C GLY A 137 -31.88 -47.70 1.07
N GLU A 138 -31.05 -47.64 2.11
CA GLU A 138 -30.76 -48.78 2.99
C GLU A 138 -32.01 -49.30 3.70
N ARG A 139 -32.88 -48.40 4.17
CA ARG A 139 -34.17 -48.78 4.78
C ARG A 139 -35.07 -49.50 3.78
N ILE A 140 -35.18 -48.99 2.56
CA ILE A 140 -35.97 -49.60 1.47
C ILE A 140 -35.40 -50.99 1.11
N ILE A 141 -34.07 -51.11 1.01
CA ILE A 141 -33.38 -52.39 0.77
C ILE A 141 -33.69 -53.39 1.89
N ALA A 142 -33.68 -52.95 3.15
CA ALA A 142 -34.01 -53.80 4.29
C ALA A 142 -35.47 -54.28 4.24
N GLU A 143 -36.41 -53.39 3.88
CA GLU A 143 -37.81 -53.73 3.70
C GLU A 143 -38.00 -54.79 2.60
N TYR A 144 -37.39 -54.60 1.43
CA TYR A 144 -37.47 -55.56 0.33
C TYR A 144 -36.86 -56.92 0.66
N LYS A 145 -35.80 -56.98 1.49
CA LYS A 145 -35.26 -58.24 2.00
C LYS A 145 -36.28 -58.96 2.89
N ILE A 146 -36.86 -58.25 3.85
CA ILE A 146 -37.86 -58.81 4.78
C ILE A 146 -39.08 -59.31 3.99
N ASN A 147 -39.59 -58.50 3.06
CA ASN A 147 -40.73 -58.87 2.24
C ASN A 147 -40.41 -60.08 1.34
N GLY A 148 -39.20 -60.11 0.76
CA GLY A 148 -38.73 -61.24 -0.04
C GLY A 148 -38.71 -62.56 0.74
N GLU A 149 -38.24 -62.55 1.98
CA GLU A 149 -38.24 -63.75 2.83
C GLU A 149 -39.66 -64.17 3.24
N LYS A 150 -40.57 -63.21 3.49
CA LYS A 150 -42.00 -63.51 3.73
C LYS A 150 -42.64 -64.20 2.52
N ILE A 151 -42.46 -63.65 1.31
CA ILE A 151 -43.01 -64.23 0.08
C ILE A 151 -42.40 -65.61 -0.18
N LYS A 152 -41.08 -65.76 -0.01
CA LYS A 152 -40.38 -67.05 -0.17
C LYS A 152 -40.92 -68.12 0.79
N THR A 153 -41.18 -67.75 2.04
CA THR A 153 -41.81 -68.63 3.02
C THR A 153 -43.21 -69.02 2.59
N ARG A 154 -44.01 -68.07 2.10
CA ARG A 154 -45.35 -68.32 1.56
C ARG A 154 -45.32 -69.27 0.36
N ILE A 155 -44.40 -69.07 -0.59
CA ILE A 155 -44.19 -69.98 -1.73
C ILE A 155 -43.90 -71.40 -1.25
N LYS A 156 -43.03 -71.56 -0.24
CA LYS A 156 -42.69 -72.87 0.32
C LYS A 156 -43.93 -73.58 0.89
N ASN A 157 -44.75 -72.86 1.66
CA ASN A 157 -45.97 -73.40 2.27
C ASN A 157 -47.02 -73.76 1.20
N VAL A 158 -47.18 -72.91 0.20
CA VAL A 158 -48.18 -73.06 -0.86
C VAL A 158 -47.79 -74.13 -1.89
N LYS A 159 -46.50 -74.44 -2.04
CA LYS A 159 -46.00 -75.49 -2.95
C LYS A 159 -46.63 -76.86 -2.67
N GLU A 160 -46.82 -77.21 -1.40
CA GLU A 160 -47.46 -78.48 -1.02
C GLU A 160 -48.97 -78.48 -1.30
N LEU A 161 -49.63 -77.33 -1.12
CA LEU A 161 -51.05 -77.17 -1.47
C LEU A 161 -51.27 -77.28 -2.98
N TYR A 162 -50.36 -76.72 -3.78
CA TYR A 162 -50.37 -76.86 -5.23
C TYR A 162 -50.19 -78.33 -5.67
N ARG A 163 -49.23 -79.05 -5.07
CA ARG A 163 -49.02 -80.49 -5.33
C ARG A 163 -50.27 -81.32 -5.07
N LYS A 164 -51.02 -80.97 -4.02
CA LYS A 164 -52.30 -81.61 -3.66
C LYS A 164 -53.49 -81.10 -4.48
N ARG A 165 -53.29 -80.21 -5.46
CA ARG A 165 -54.33 -79.54 -6.27
C ARG A 165 -55.38 -78.78 -5.45
N ILE A 166 -55.02 -78.32 -4.25
CA ILE A 166 -55.89 -77.51 -3.39
C ILE A 166 -55.95 -76.06 -3.87
N ILE A 167 -54.86 -75.57 -4.46
CA ILE A 167 -54.78 -74.24 -5.06
C ILE A 167 -54.51 -74.32 -6.55
N THR A 168 -54.88 -73.27 -7.28
CA THR A 168 -54.70 -73.20 -8.72
C THR A 168 -53.25 -72.92 -9.10
N ARG A 169 -52.87 -73.32 -10.32
CA ARG A 169 -51.56 -72.96 -10.89
C ARG A 169 -51.38 -71.44 -10.96
N THR A 170 -52.43 -70.71 -11.31
CA THR A 170 -52.42 -69.25 -11.40
C THR A 170 -52.05 -68.59 -10.08
N GLU A 171 -52.60 -69.04 -8.95
CA GLU A 171 -52.25 -68.53 -7.62
C GLU A 171 -50.79 -68.83 -7.25
N TYR A 172 -50.29 -70.02 -7.58
CA TYR A 172 -48.90 -70.38 -7.34
C TYR A 172 -47.92 -69.55 -8.18
N ASP A 173 -48.19 -69.43 -9.49
CA ASP A 173 -47.37 -68.67 -10.42
C ASP A 173 -47.39 -67.17 -10.09
N SER A 174 -48.52 -66.65 -9.58
CA SER A 174 -48.63 -65.27 -9.09
C SER A 174 -47.65 -64.99 -7.94
N LEU A 175 -47.53 -65.89 -6.96
CA LEU A 175 -46.58 -65.72 -5.85
C LEU A 175 -45.12 -65.76 -6.33
N ILE A 176 -44.81 -66.63 -7.31
CA ILE A 176 -43.48 -66.69 -7.92
C ILE A 176 -43.17 -65.38 -8.67
N SER A 177 -44.14 -64.86 -9.41
CA SER A 177 -44.03 -63.58 -10.12
C SER A 177 -43.79 -62.43 -9.13
N GLU A 178 -44.55 -62.38 -8.04
CA GLU A 178 -44.39 -61.39 -6.96
C GLU A 178 -42.98 -61.44 -6.35
N TYR A 179 -42.46 -62.65 -6.07
CA TYR A 179 -41.09 -62.82 -5.55
C TYR A 179 -40.02 -62.32 -6.54
N ARG A 180 -40.19 -62.62 -7.84
CA ARG A 180 -39.27 -62.14 -8.89
C ARG A 180 -39.29 -60.62 -8.98
N ALA A 181 -40.47 -60.02 -9.03
CA ALA A 181 -40.63 -58.56 -9.06
C ALA A 181 -40.00 -57.90 -7.82
N ASN A 182 -40.18 -58.47 -6.63
CA ASN A 182 -39.55 -58.00 -5.40
C ASN A 182 -38.01 -58.10 -5.48
N LYS A 183 -37.46 -59.21 -6.01
CA LYS A 183 -36.02 -59.38 -6.19
C LYS A 183 -35.43 -58.39 -7.19
N GLU A 184 -36.13 -58.10 -8.28
CA GLU A 184 -35.71 -57.09 -9.25
C GLU A 184 -35.69 -55.69 -8.63
N ARG A 185 -36.73 -55.32 -7.86
CA ARG A 185 -36.76 -54.06 -7.10
C ARG A 185 -35.57 -53.95 -6.16
N LEU A 186 -35.29 -54.99 -5.37
CA LEU A 186 -34.14 -55.04 -4.48
C LEU A 186 -32.80 -54.81 -5.21
N ILE A 187 -32.62 -55.41 -6.39
CA ILE A 187 -31.39 -55.24 -7.17
C ILE A 187 -31.27 -53.81 -7.70
N ARG A 188 -32.37 -53.21 -8.18
CA ARG A 188 -32.37 -51.82 -8.65
C ARG A 188 -32.02 -50.85 -7.52
N GLU A 189 -32.63 -51.00 -6.36
CA GLU A 189 -32.35 -50.14 -5.20
C GLU A 189 -30.90 -50.29 -4.71
N ARG A 190 -30.36 -51.52 -4.70
CA ARG A 190 -28.93 -51.73 -4.39
C ARG A 190 -28.02 -51.00 -5.36
N ARG A 191 -28.27 -51.13 -6.67
CA ARG A 191 -27.45 -50.44 -7.68
C ARG A 191 -27.53 -48.92 -7.55
N ALA A 192 -28.72 -48.39 -7.26
CA ALA A 192 -28.90 -46.96 -7.03
C ALA A 192 -28.13 -46.48 -5.78
N ASN A 193 -28.19 -47.23 -4.69
CA ASN A 193 -27.47 -46.91 -3.46
C ASN A 193 -25.95 -47.06 -3.60
N ASP A 194 -25.49 -48.10 -4.30
CA ASP A 194 -24.07 -48.30 -4.61
C ASP A 194 -23.52 -47.18 -5.50
N ALA A 195 -24.32 -46.65 -6.44
CA ALA A 195 -23.97 -45.49 -7.25
C ALA A 195 -23.82 -44.22 -6.40
N LEU A 196 -24.78 -43.95 -5.51
CA LEU A 196 -24.69 -42.83 -4.56
C LEU A 196 -23.44 -42.92 -3.68
N ARG A 197 -23.06 -44.14 -3.26
CA ARG A 197 -21.85 -44.38 -2.48
C ARG A 197 -20.57 -44.11 -3.28
N ALA A 198 -20.57 -44.37 -4.58
CA ALA A 198 -19.46 -44.07 -5.47
C ALA A 198 -19.31 -42.56 -5.73
N ASP A 199 -20.42 -41.81 -5.70
CA ASP A 199 -20.44 -40.36 -5.90
C ASP A 199 -20.01 -39.57 -4.65
N LEU A 200 -19.86 -40.21 -3.49
CA LEU A 200 -19.29 -39.57 -2.31
C LEU A 200 -17.81 -39.23 -2.58
N PRO A 201 -17.42 -37.95 -2.49
CA PRO A 201 -16.01 -37.60 -2.59
C PRO A 201 -15.24 -38.30 -1.46
N ALA A 202 -14.13 -38.93 -1.80
CA ALA A 202 -13.15 -39.37 -0.80
C ALA A 202 -12.58 -38.11 -0.15
N ILE A 203 -13.19 -37.69 0.96
CA ILE A 203 -12.63 -36.64 1.80
C ILE A 203 -11.54 -37.33 2.64
N GLU A 204 -10.33 -37.36 2.12
CA GLU A 204 -9.10 -37.59 2.91
C GLU A 204 -8.63 -36.28 3.57
#